data_AF-A0A1X0RR98-F1
#
_entry.id   AF-A0A1X0RR98-F1
#
_cell.length_a   1.000
_cell.length_b   1.000
_cell.length_c   1.000
_cell.angle_alpha   90.00
_cell.angle_beta   90.00
_cell.angle_gamma   90.00
#
_symmetry.space_group_name_H-M   'P 1'
#
loop_
_entity.id
_entity.type
_entity.pdbx_description
1 polymer ?
#
loop_
_entity_poly.entity_id
_entity_poly.type
_entity_poly.pdbx_seq_one_letter_code
_entity_poly.pdbx_strand_id
1 'polypeptide(L)'
;MTKDIMKDVKYWDSNEEYVYEDMTVMSDYELNELCKENRTIKKYQLSNEEWMNSGKITKLKEILQDKIKNKEKVLIFSQFTKMLNILELVMQTLDIKYRRLDGETKVMERQEVIDEFNQDESIPVFLLSTKAGGFGINLTSANVVILYDLDFNPQNDKQAEDRAHRVGQTKDVTVIKLICKNSIEEYILKMADIKLRLDKTISSDELLLQQHLLLTNNNNNNNNNNTRSK
;
A
#
# COMPACT_ATOMS: atom_id res chain seq x y z
N MET A 1 -31.63 -13.23 -1.72
CA MET A 1 -30.33 -13.89 -1.95
C MET A 1 -30.17 -15.12 -1.05
N THR A 2 -30.28 -14.98 0.27
CA THR A 2 -30.17 -16.08 1.26
C THR A 2 -30.98 -17.33 0.91
N LYS A 3 -32.30 -17.20 0.69
CA LYS A 3 -33.16 -18.34 0.30
C LYS A 3 -32.71 -19.08 -0.97
N ASP A 4 -32.06 -18.38 -1.89
CA ASP A 4 -31.57 -19.00 -3.11
C ASP A 4 -30.25 -19.72 -2.87
N ILE A 5 -29.32 -19.17 -2.08
CA ILE A 5 -28.04 -19.84 -1.76
C ILE A 5 -28.25 -21.14 -0.98
N MET A 6 -29.31 -21.23 -0.17
CA MET A 6 -29.71 -22.46 0.54
C MET A 6 -29.97 -23.65 -0.39
N LYS A 7 -30.13 -23.43 -1.70
CA LYS A 7 -30.30 -24.50 -2.69
C LYS A 7 -28.96 -25.08 -3.18
N ASP A 8 -27.83 -24.43 -2.87
CA ASP A 8 -26.50 -24.95 -3.21
C ASP A 8 -26.06 -26.01 -2.18
N VAL A 9 -25.36 -27.05 -2.67
CA VAL A 9 -24.91 -28.22 -1.87
C VAL A 9 -24.03 -27.81 -0.69
N LYS A 10 -23.39 -26.64 -0.72
CA LYS A 10 -22.58 -26.14 0.39
C LYS A 10 -23.44 -25.60 1.55
N TYR A 11 -24.68 -25.19 1.29
CA TYR A 11 -25.51 -24.45 2.25
C TYR A 11 -26.85 -25.14 2.56
N TRP A 12 -27.20 -26.24 1.90
CA TRP A 12 -28.52 -26.89 2.05
C TRP A 12 -28.89 -27.34 3.46
N ASP A 13 -27.91 -27.77 4.27
CA ASP A 13 -28.07 -28.16 5.68
C ASP A 13 -27.79 -26.99 6.66
N SER A 14 -27.51 -25.78 6.17
CA SER A 14 -27.20 -24.63 7.02
C SER A 14 -28.48 -24.01 7.62
N ASN A 15 -28.31 -23.15 8.63
CA ASN A 15 -29.42 -22.34 9.15
C ASN A 15 -29.58 -21.07 8.30
N GLU A 16 -30.77 -20.85 7.71
CA GLU A 16 -31.06 -19.68 6.87
C GLU A 16 -30.82 -18.35 7.60
N GLU A 17 -31.17 -18.26 8.88
CA GLU A 17 -31.02 -17.03 9.68
C GLU A 17 -29.55 -16.66 9.85
N TYR A 18 -28.67 -17.64 10.15
CA TYR A 18 -27.24 -17.39 10.26
C TYR A 18 -26.61 -17.01 8.91
N VAL A 19 -27.03 -17.64 7.82
CA VAL A 19 -26.56 -17.25 6.48
C VAL A 19 -27.00 -15.83 6.12
N TYR A 20 -28.20 -15.42 6.53
CA TYR A 20 -28.65 -14.04 6.36
C TYR A 20 -27.82 -13.06 7.19
N GLU A 21 -27.61 -13.35 8.47
CA GLU A 21 -26.79 -12.52 9.36
C GLU A 21 -25.36 -12.36 8.81
N ASP A 22 -24.73 -13.45 8.36
CA ASP A 22 -23.42 -13.42 7.73
C ASP A 22 -23.41 -12.52 6.48
N MET A 23 -24.42 -12.62 5.62
CA MET A 23 -24.53 -11.77 4.42
C MET A 23 -24.70 -10.28 4.77
N THR A 24 -25.33 -9.93 5.90
CA THR A 24 -25.58 -8.52 6.27
C THR A 24 -24.32 -7.75 6.65
N VAL A 25 -23.26 -8.45 7.07
CA VAL A 25 -21.98 -7.84 7.44
C VAL A 25 -20.95 -7.87 6.31
N MET A 26 -21.30 -8.47 5.17
CA MET A 26 -20.46 -8.51 3.97
C MET A 26 -20.56 -7.19 3.20
N SER A 27 -19.45 -6.78 2.60
CA SER A 27 -19.43 -5.69 1.61
C SER A 27 -20.03 -6.14 0.28
N ASP A 28 -20.45 -5.17 -0.55
CA ASP A 28 -20.92 -5.43 -1.92
C ASP A 28 -19.92 -6.25 -2.75
N TYR A 29 -18.62 -6.00 -2.56
CA TYR A 29 -17.55 -6.79 -3.19
C TYR A 29 -17.60 -8.25 -2.74
N GLU A 30 -17.69 -8.51 -1.44
CA GLU A 30 -17.73 -9.88 -0.90
C GLU A 30 -19.01 -10.60 -1.31
N LEU A 31 -20.16 -9.90 -1.33
CA LEU A 31 -21.41 -10.46 -1.82
C LEU A 31 -21.33 -10.79 -3.32
N ASN A 32 -20.66 -9.95 -4.11
CA ASN A 32 -20.44 -10.21 -5.52
C ASN A 32 -19.58 -11.46 -5.77
N GLU A 33 -18.48 -11.61 -5.02
CA GLU A 33 -17.66 -12.83 -5.11
C GLU A 33 -18.45 -14.08 -4.70
N LEU A 34 -19.25 -13.98 -3.63
CA LEU A 34 -20.16 -15.04 -3.22
C LEU A 34 -21.17 -15.40 -4.34
N CYS A 35 -21.69 -14.41 -5.06
CA CYS A 35 -22.56 -14.65 -6.22
C CYS A 35 -21.83 -15.36 -7.36
N LYS A 36 -20.56 -15.03 -7.64
CA LYS A 36 -19.79 -15.68 -8.71
C LYS A 36 -19.51 -17.15 -8.43
N GLU A 37 -19.26 -17.50 -7.17
CA GLU A 37 -18.96 -18.87 -6.73
C GLU A 37 -20.18 -19.79 -6.70
N ASN A 38 -21.38 -19.23 -6.46
CA ASN A 38 -22.58 -20.00 -6.16
C ASN A 38 -23.62 -19.88 -7.28
N ARG A 39 -23.92 -21.00 -7.95
CA ARG A 39 -24.75 -21.02 -9.16
C ARG A 39 -26.16 -20.51 -8.91
N THR A 40 -26.72 -20.73 -7.73
CA THR A 40 -28.11 -20.37 -7.37
C THR A 40 -28.31 -18.86 -7.23
N ILE A 41 -27.29 -18.15 -6.79
CA ILE A 41 -27.30 -16.70 -6.56
C ILE A 41 -26.51 -15.91 -7.60
N LYS A 42 -25.90 -16.57 -8.59
CA LYS A 42 -25.15 -15.92 -9.67
C LYS A 42 -25.90 -14.81 -10.41
N LYS A 43 -27.23 -14.90 -10.49
CA LYS A 43 -28.10 -13.85 -11.06
C LYS A 43 -28.04 -12.50 -10.33
N TYR A 44 -27.53 -12.47 -9.11
CA TYR A 44 -27.36 -11.25 -8.29
C TYR A 44 -25.95 -10.65 -8.39
N GLN A 45 -25.05 -11.26 -9.17
CA GLN A 45 -23.71 -10.70 -9.37
C GLN A 45 -23.79 -9.29 -9.95
N LEU A 46 -22.80 -8.47 -9.62
CA LEU A 46 -22.63 -7.15 -10.22
C LEU A 46 -22.56 -7.30 -11.75
N SER A 47 -23.36 -6.48 -12.42
CA SER A 47 -23.59 -6.58 -13.86
C SER A 47 -22.91 -5.46 -14.65
N ASN A 48 -22.50 -4.39 -13.97
CA ASN A 48 -21.75 -3.32 -14.56
C ASN A 48 -20.32 -3.33 -13.98
N GLU A 49 -19.44 -2.49 -14.49
CA GLU A 49 -18.10 -2.35 -13.95
C GLU A 49 -18.13 -1.45 -12.69
N GLU A 50 -18.97 -1.78 -11.70
CA GLU A 50 -19.20 -0.90 -10.54
C GLU A 50 -17.91 -0.60 -9.76
N TRP A 51 -16.91 -1.50 -9.78
CA TRP A 51 -15.58 -1.27 -9.19
C TRP A 51 -14.81 -0.10 -9.84
N MET A 52 -15.23 0.35 -11.03
CA MET A 52 -14.69 1.54 -11.68
C MET A 52 -15.31 2.85 -11.18
N ASN A 53 -16.43 2.79 -10.44
CA ASN A 53 -17.19 3.94 -10.01
C ASN A 53 -16.66 4.53 -8.69
N SER A 54 -15.46 5.13 -8.74
CA SER A 54 -14.86 5.82 -7.59
C SER A 54 -14.00 6.98 -8.06
N GLY A 55 -14.06 8.12 -7.36
CA GLY A 55 -13.24 9.28 -7.70
C GLY A 55 -11.73 8.99 -7.67
N LYS A 56 -11.28 8.15 -6.75
CA LYS A 56 -9.87 7.69 -6.70
C LYS A 56 -9.53 6.81 -7.89
N ILE A 57 -10.43 5.91 -8.30
CA ILE A 57 -10.22 5.04 -9.47
C ILE A 57 -10.18 5.87 -10.77
N THR A 58 -11.07 6.84 -10.92
CA THR A 58 -11.04 7.78 -12.05
C THR A 58 -9.69 8.47 -12.13
N LYS A 59 -9.17 9.01 -11.01
CA LYS A 59 -7.88 9.68 -11.00
C LYS A 59 -6.71 8.72 -11.22
N LEU A 60 -6.77 7.53 -10.62
CA LEU A 60 -5.78 6.49 -10.80
C LEU A 60 -5.66 6.07 -12.27
N LYS A 61 -6.79 5.89 -12.96
CA LYS A 61 -6.83 5.57 -14.40
C LYS A 61 -6.09 6.63 -15.23
N GLU A 62 -6.34 7.92 -15.00
CA GLU A 62 -5.65 9.01 -15.71
C GLU A 62 -4.14 8.96 -15.48
N ILE A 63 -3.71 8.75 -14.22
CA ILE A 63 -2.30 8.66 -13.86
C ILE A 63 -1.67 7.44 -14.55
N LEU A 64 -2.28 6.26 -14.45
CA LEU A 64 -1.74 5.04 -15.06
C LEU A 64 -1.63 5.16 -16.58
N GLN A 65 -2.61 5.78 -17.25
CA GLN A 65 -2.54 6.02 -18.69
C GLN A 65 -1.35 6.90 -19.08
N ASP A 66 -1.08 7.98 -18.33
CA ASP A 66 0.11 8.83 -18.55
C ASP A 66 1.42 8.05 -18.30
N LYS A 67 1.52 7.40 -17.13
CA LYS A 67 2.74 6.70 -16.71
C LYS A 67 3.10 5.52 -17.60
N ILE A 68 2.11 4.71 -17.97
CA ILE A 68 2.33 3.56 -18.85
C ILE A 68 2.71 4.02 -20.26
N LYS A 69 2.08 5.09 -20.78
CA LYS A 69 2.45 5.67 -22.08
C LYS A 69 3.91 6.14 -22.10
N ASN A 70 4.40 6.66 -20.98
CA ASN A 70 5.79 7.09 -20.81
C ASN A 70 6.76 5.92 -20.47
N LYS A 71 6.27 4.67 -20.50
CA LYS A 71 7.04 3.45 -20.13
C LYS A 71 7.61 3.51 -18.72
N GLU A 72 6.87 4.14 -17.80
CA GLU A 72 7.17 4.18 -16.39
C GLU A 72 6.48 3.01 -15.67
N LYS A 73 7.16 2.44 -14.68
CA LYS A 73 6.61 1.38 -13.82
C LYS A 73 6.12 1.97 -12.51
N VAL A 74 4.96 1.50 -12.06
CA VAL A 74 4.18 2.09 -10.97
C VAL A 74 3.98 1.08 -9.84
N LEU A 75 4.35 1.48 -8.63
CA LEU A 75 3.99 0.77 -7.40
C LEU A 75 2.72 1.41 -6.82
N ILE A 76 1.71 0.63 -6.52
CA ILE A 76 0.48 1.10 -5.86
C ILE A 76 0.39 0.43 -4.50
N PHE A 77 0.42 1.25 -3.45
CA PHE A 77 0.29 0.79 -2.06
C PHE A 77 -1.11 1.07 -1.53
N SER A 78 -1.63 0.11 -0.75
CA SER A 78 -2.83 0.27 0.06
C SER A 78 -2.65 -0.41 1.42
N GLN A 79 -3.27 0.16 2.46
CA GLN A 79 -3.37 -0.46 3.78
C GLN A 79 -4.37 -1.62 3.81
N PHE A 80 -5.30 -1.67 2.85
CA PHE A 80 -6.42 -2.61 2.85
C PHE A 80 -6.25 -3.66 1.75
N THR A 81 -6.05 -4.92 2.12
CA THR A 81 -5.96 -6.03 1.16
C THR A 81 -7.24 -6.19 0.34
N LYS A 82 -8.41 -5.94 0.93
CA LYS A 82 -9.70 -5.88 0.20
C LYS A 82 -9.68 -4.82 -0.92
N MET A 83 -9.02 -3.69 -0.71
CA MET A 83 -8.86 -2.68 -1.76
C MET A 83 -7.92 -3.16 -2.87
N LEU A 84 -6.88 -3.94 -2.55
CA LEU A 84 -6.06 -4.59 -3.58
C LEU A 84 -6.89 -5.53 -4.45
N ASN A 85 -7.82 -6.31 -3.86
CA ASN A 85 -8.74 -7.15 -4.62
C ASN A 85 -9.58 -6.33 -5.62
N ILE A 86 -10.10 -5.18 -5.20
CA ILE A 86 -10.85 -4.27 -6.08
C ILE A 86 -9.93 -3.69 -7.17
N LEU A 87 -8.69 -3.32 -6.83
CA LEU A 87 -7.72 -2.82 -7.81
C LEU A 87 -7.35 -3.88 -8.85
N GLU A 88 -7.34 -5.17 -8.51
CA GLU A 88 -7.17 -6.24 -9.51
C GLU A 88 -8.30 -6.23 -10.55
N LEU A 89 -9.56 -6.10 -10.13
CA LEU A 89 -10.69 -5.95 -11.08
C LEU A 89 -10.53 -4.71 -11.96
N VAL A 90 -10.04 -3.60 -11.39
CA VAL A 90 -9.74 -2.37 -12.13
C VAL A 90 -8.65 -2.61 -13.16
N MET A 91 -7.54 -3.27 -12.79
CA MET A 91 -6.46 -3.58 -13.73
C MET A 91 -6.95 -4.51 -14.86
N GLN A 92 -7.75 -5.52 -14.54
CA GLN A 92 -8.36 -6.43 -15.52
C GLN A 92 -9.27 -5.67 -16.49
N THR A 93 -10.09 -4.76 -15.98
CA THR A 93 -11.00 -3.93 -16.80
C THR A 93 -10.26 -2.98 -17.73
N LEU A 94 -9.11 -2.47 -17.27
CA LEU A 94 -8.25 -1.59 -18.06
C LEU A 94 -7.27 -2.34 -18.97
N ASP A 95 -7.28 -3.68 -18.96
CA ASP A 95 -6.32 -4.54 -19.66
C ASP A 95 -4.85 -4.20 -19.34
N ILE A 96 -4.58 -3.90 -18.07
CA ILE A 96 -3.24 -3.57 -17.57
C ILE A 96 -2.67 -4.81 -16.88
N LYS A 97 -1.52 -5.30 -17.36
CA LYS A 97 -0.78 -6.37 -16.67
C LYS A 97 -0.23 -5.86 -15.35
N TYR A 98 -0.31 -6.69 -14.32
CA TYR A 98 0.17 -6.34 -13.00
C TYR A 98 0.75 -7.55 -12.24
N ARG A 99 1.40 -7.25 -11.13
CA ARG A 99 1.72 -8.20 -10.06
C ARG A 99 1.22 -7.72 -8.71
N ARG A 100 1.06 -8.65 -7.78
CA ARG A 100 0.53 -8.38 -6.43
C ARG A 100 1.39 -9.07 -5.37
N LEU A 101 1.66 -8.36 -4.27
CA LEU A 101 2.36 -8.90 -3.11
C LEU A 101 1.76 -8.32 -1.83
N ASP A 102 1.24 -9.20 -0.99
CA ASP A 102 0.71 -8.85 0.32
C ASP A 102 1.06 -9.90 1.39
N GLY A 103 0.36 -9.86 2.53
CA GLY A 103 0.59 -10.78 3.65
C GLY A 103 0.20 -12.23 3.35
N GLU A 104 -0.67 -12.47 2.38
CA GLU A 104 -1.16 -13.81 2.01
C GLU A 104 -0.23 -14.48 0.99
N THR A 105 0.60 -13.71 0.28
CA THR A 105 1.61 -14.24 -0.64
C THR A 105 2.63 -15.10 0.12
N LYS A 106 2.72 -16.38 -0.23
CA LYS A 106 3.65 -17.34 0.40
C LYS A 106 5.08 -16.87 0.22
N VAL A 107 5.88 -17.02 1.28
CA VAL A 107 7.28 -16.55 1.32
C VAL A 107 8.09 -17.06 0.12
N MET A 108 7.89 -18.33 -0.28
CA MET A 108 8.62 -18.95 -1.40
C MET A 108 8.29 -18.34 -2.76
N GLU A 109 7.09 -17.78 -2.93
CA GLU A 109 6.61 -17.21 -4.21
C GLU A 109 6.99 -15.72 -4.35
N ARG A 110 7.36 -15.05 -3.24
CA ARG A 110 7.61 -13.59 -3.24
C ARG A 110 8.75 -13.18 -4.16
N GLN A 111 9.85 -13.93 -4.15
CA GLN A 111 11.03 -13.57 -4.95
C GLN A 111 10.73 -13.68 -6.45
N GLU A 112 10.00 -14.71 -6.86
CA GLU A 112 9.57 -14.90 -8.25
C GLU A 112 8.73 -13.72 -8.74
N VAL A 113 7.72 -13.30 -7.98
CA VAL A 113 6.86 -12.16 -8.33
C VAL A 113 7.65 -10.85 -8.44
N ILE A 114 8.63 -10.65 -7.56
CA ILE A 114 9.53 -9.48 -7.59
C ILE A 114 10.41 -9.50 -8.83
N ASP A 115 10.99 -10.65 -9.15
CA ASP A 115 11.88 -10.82 -10.29
C ASP A 115 11.13 -10.65 -11.61
N GLU A 116 9.94 -11.23 -11.73
CA GLU A 116 9.05 -11.02 -12.88
C GLU A 116 8.75 -9.55 -13.10
N PHE A 117 8.37 -8.81 -12.05
CA PHE A 117 8.11 -7.38 -12.18
C PHE A 117 9.36 -6.59 -12.56
N ASN A 118 10.53 -6.92 -12.00
CA ASN A 118 11.76 -6.20 -12.33
C ASN A 118 12.25 -6.47 -13.76
N GLN A 119 12.04 -7.67 -14.28
CA GLN A 119 12.59 -8.13 -15.57
C GLN A 119 11.63 -7.95 -16.75
N ASP A 120 10.31 -8.09 -16.56
CA ASP A 120 9.32 -7.99 -17.63
C ASP A 120 8.82 -6.55 -17.79
N GLU A 121 9.24 -5.86 -18.85
CA GLU A 121 8.76 -4.50 -19.18
C GLU A 121 7.27 -4.43 -19.52
N SER A 122 6.64 -5.57 -19.87
CA SER A 122 5.20 -5.63 -20.17
C SER A 122 4.31 -5.59 -18.93
N ILE A 123 4.89 -5.66 -17.72
CA ILE A 123 4.18 -5.55 -16.44
C ILE A 123 4.43 -4.15 -15.85
N PRO A 124 3.57 -3.15 -16.13
CA PRO A 124 3.76 -1.79 -15.66
C PRO A 124 3.39 -1.56 -14.19
N VAL A 125 2.56 -2.40 -13.58
CA VAL A 125 1.96 -2.13 -12.25
C VAL A 125 2.30 -3.22 -11.24
N PHE A 126 2.65 -2.81 -10.02
CA PHE A 126 2.78 -3.69 -8.86
C PHE A 126 1.85 -3.21 -7.74
N LEU A 127 0.88 -4.04 -7.35
CA LEU A 127 -0.01 -3.83 -6.22
C LEU A 127 0.62 -4.38 -4.93
N LEU A 128 0.76 -3.54 -3.92
CA LEU A 128 1.41 -3.88 -2.66
C LEU A 128 0.55 -3.51 -1.47
N SER A 129 0.49 -4.37 -0.46
CA SER A 129 0.02 -3.90 0.85
C SER A 129 1.13 -3.13 1.55
N THR A 130 0.82 -2.01 2.21
CA THR A 130 1.84 -1.21 2.90
C THR A 130 2.62 -2.03 3.93
N LYS A 131 1.94 -2.98 4.60
CA LYS A 131 2.57 -3.91 5.55
C LYS A 131 3.53 -4.88 4.87
N ALA A 132 3.28 -5.27 3.62
CA ALA A 132 4.24 -6.06 2.86
C ALA A 132 5.50 -5.27 2.45
N GLY A 133 5.45 -3.94 2.53
CA GLY A 133 6.62 -3.08 2.45
C GLY A 133 7.65 -3.31 3.55
N GLY A 134 7.30 -3.97 4.66
CA GLY A 134 8.23 -4.30 5.75
C GLY A 134 9.24 -5.42 5.41
N PHE A 135 9.04 -6.17 4.32
CA PHE A 135 9.85 -7.36 3.99
C PHE A 135 11.22 -7.08 3.34
N GLY A 136 11.62 -5.83 3.18
CA GLY A 136 12.95 -5.50 2.65
C GLY A 136 13.11 -5.69 1.14
N ILE A 137 12.01 -5.74 0.39
CA ILE A 137 11.98 -5.99 -1.06
C ILE A 137 12.65 -4.87 -1.87
N ASN A 138 13.20 -5.22 -3.04
CA ASN A 138 13.90 -4.31 -3.95
C ASN A 138 13.13 -4.18 -5.29
N LEU A 139 12.52 -3.02 -5.52
CA LEU A 139 11.66 -2.75 -6.67
C LEU A 139 12.20 -1.56 -7.50
N THR A 140 13.52 -1.52 -7.70
CA THR A 140 14.23 -0.42 -8.39
C THR A 140 13.84 -0.22 -9.85
N SER A 141 13.13 -1.18 -10.47
CA SER A 141 12.58 -0.99 -11.81
C SER A 141 11.44 0.04 -11.87
N ALA A 142 10.77 0.32 -10.75
CA ALA A 142 9.71 1.31 -10.64
C ALA A 142 10.22 2.66 -10.15
N ASN A 143 9.78 3.72 -10.81
CA ASN A 143 10.12 5.11 -10.49
C ASN A 143 8.88 5.95 -10.12
N VAL A 144 7.69 5.33 -10.07
CA VAL A 144 6.46 5.99 -9.61
C VAL A 144 5.88 5.19 -8.45
N VAL A 145 5.56 5.88 -7.36
CA VAL A 145 4.89 5.32 -6.19
C VAL A 145 3.56 6.03 -6.00
N ILE A 146 2.48 5.28 -5.93
CA ILE A 146 1.14 5.78 -5.62
C ILE A 146 0.73 5.21 -4.27
N LEU A 147 0.51 6.08 -3.29
CA LEU A 147 -0.19 5.73 -2.05
C LEU A 147 -1.68 5.93 -2.30
N TYR A 148 -2.41 4.82 -2.48
CA TYR A 148 -3.85 4.85 -2.74
C TYR A 148 -4.64 5.33 -1.51
N ASP A 149 -4.14 4.97 -0.33
CA ASP A 149 -4.60 5.41 0.98
C ASP A 149 -3.40 5.53 1.93
N LEU A 150 -3.54 6.37 2.95
CA LEU A 150 -2.45 6.71 3.88
C LEU A 150 -2.53 5.94 5.19
N ASP A 151 -1.38 5.65 5.78
CA ASP A 151 -1.30 5.17 7.15
C ASP A 151 -1.50 6.32 8.16
N PHE A 152 -2.03 6.00 9.33
CA PHE A 152 -2.01 6.92 10.47
C PHE A 152 -0.59 7.13 11.02
N ASN A 153 0.30 6.17 10.79
CA ASN A 153 1.72 6.28 11.08
C ASN A 153 2.51 6.62 9.79
N PRO A 154 2.92 7.88 9.59
CA PRO A 154 3.59 8.30 8.36
C PRO A 154 4.94 7.63 8.09
N GLN A 155 5.55 6.98 9.09
CA GLN A 155 6.78 6.22 8.89
C GLN A 155 6.55 4.98 8.01
N ASN A 156 5.35 4.38 8.06
CA ASN A 156 5.00 3.25 7.20
C ASN A 156 4.90 3.68 5.74
N ASP A 157 4.27 4.83 5.48
CA ASP A 157 4.17 5.42 4.15
C ASP A 157 5.55 5.78 3.60
N LYS A 158 6.40 6.41 4.43
CA LYS A 158 7.78 6.72 4.06
C LYS A 158 8.58 5.45 3.72
N GLN A 159 8.41 4.38 4.48
CA GLN A 159 9.05 3.09 4.19
C GLN A 159 8.58 2.49 2.86
N ALA A 160 7.32 2.72 2.47
CA ALA A 160 6.80 2.32 1.16
C ALA A 160 7.43 3.16 0.03
N GLU A 161 7.55 4.48 0.22
CA GLU A 161 8.24 5.40 -0.71
C GLU A 161 9.70 4.98 -0.95
N ASP A 162 10.42 4.63 0.13
CA ASP A 162 11.82 4.17 0.10
C ASP A 162 12.04 2.87 -0.70
N ARG A 163 10.97 2.13 -1.07
CA ARG A 163 11.09 0.92 -1.90
C ARG A 163 11.42 1.21 -3.35
N ALA A 164 10.95 2.33 -3.87
CA ALA A 164 11.36 2.84 -5.18
C ALA A 164 12.62 3.72 -5.05
N HIS A 165 12.74 4.49 -3.97
CA HIS A 165 13.87 5.37 -3.68
C HIS A 165 15.03 4.61 -3.00
N ARG A 166 15.51 3.54 -3.65
CA ARG A 166 16.57 2.66 -3.13
C ARG A 166 17.85 2.75 -3.99
N VAL A 167 18.98 2.43 -3.37
CA VAL A 167 20.28 2.30 -4.05
C VAL A 167 20.14 1.33 -5.24
N GLY A 168 20.46 1.81 -6.44
CA GLY A 168 20.26 1.10 -7.71
C GLY A 168 19.16 1.72 -8.60
N GLN A 169 18.35 2.62 -8.07
CA GLN A 169 17.46 3.46 -8.87
C GLN A 169 18.28 4.54 -9.62
N THR A 170 18.02 4.69 -10.92
CA THR A 170 18.70 5.67 -11.79
C THR A 170 17.78 6.76 -12.31
N LYS A 171 16.45 6.63 -12.09
CA LYS A 171 15.43 7.60 -12.50
C LYS A 171 14.92 8.39 -11.29
N ASP A 172 14.45 9.61 -11.55
CA ASP A 172 13.75 10.39 -10.53
C ASP A 172 12.48 9.66 -10.07
N VAL A 173 12.33 9.53 -8.75
CA VAL A 173 11.19 8.86 -8.12
C VAL A 173 10.08 9.87 -7.86
N THR A 174 8.90 9.62 -8.43
CA THR A 174 7.70 10.42 -8.18
C THR A 174 6.77 9.72 -7.19
N VAL A 175 6.46 10.38 -6.08
CA VAL A 175 5.47 9.89 -5.09
C VAL A 175 4.16 10.67 -5.24
N ILE A 176 3.05 9.95 -5.40
CA ILE A 176 1.70 10.50 -5.54
C ILE A 176 0.82 9.96 -4.41
N LYS A 177 0.18 10.85 -3.65
CA LYS A 177 -0.76 10.48 -2.57
C LYS A 177 -2.17 10.80 -3.03
N LEU A 178 -3.04 9.79 -3.11
CA LEU A 178 -4.44 9.99 -3.49
C LEU A 178 -5.27 10.35 -2.26
N ILE A 179 -5.76 11.59 -2.21
CA ILE A 179 -6.53 12.13 -1.09
C ILE A 179 -7.90 12.55 -1.57
N CYS A 180 -8.94 12.01 -0.95
CA CYS A 180 -10.31 12.43 -1.21
C CYS A 180 -10.58 13.79 -0.53
N LYS A 181 -10.93 14.81 -1.32
CA LYS A 181 -11.22 16.16 -0.83
C LYS A 181 -12.48 16.17 0.05
N ASN A 182 -12.50 17.02 1.07
CA ASN A 182 -13.61 17.15 2.03
C ASN A 182 -13.92 15.82 2.74
N SER A 183 -12.89 15.04 3.03
CA SER A 183 -13.01 13.74 3.72
C SER A 183 -12.06 13.65 4.90
N ILE A 184 -12.22 12.61 5.70
CA ILE A 184 -11.32 12.30 6.81
C ILE A 184 -9.85 12.16 6.37
N GLU A 185 -9.58 11.81 5.12
CA GLU A 185 -8.22 11.63 4.60
C GLU A 185 -7.39 12.92 4.65
N GLU A 186 -8.02 14.09 4.49
CA GLU A 186 -7.31 15.39 4.62
C GLU A 186 -6.81 15.61 6.05
N TYR A 187 -7.55 15.10 7.05
CA TYR A 187 -7.13 15.15 8.44
C TYR A 187 -5.99 14.16 8.72
N ILE A 188 -6.07 12.95 8.17
CA ILE A 188 -5.01 11.93 8.27
C ILE A 188 -3.70 12.49 7.71
N LEU A 189 -3.74 13.11 6.52
CA LEU A 189 -2.58 13.76 5.91
C LEU A 189 -1.99 14.86 6.82
N LYS A 190 -2.83 15.76 7.35
CA LYS A 190 -2.36 16.82 8.27
C LYS A 190 -1.71 16.25 9.53
N MET A 191 -2.27 15.18 10.09
CA MET A 191 -1.73 14.51 11.28
C MET A 191 -0.40 13.83 10.97
N ALA A 192 -0.28 13.17 9.81
CA ALA A 192 0.98 12.62 9.32
C ALA A 192 2.07 13.70 9.22
N ASP A 193 1.77 14.87 8.63
CA ASP A 193 2.71 15.99 8.51
C ASP A 193 3.12 16.58 9.87
N ILE A 194 2.20 16.63 10.84
CA ILE A 194 2.52 17.05 12.21
C ILE A 194 3.48 16.06 12.86
N LYS A 195 3.18 14.76 12.81
CA LYS A 195 4.03 13.70 13.38
C LYS A 195 5.44 13.73 12.78
N LEU A 196 5.55 13.80 11.45
CA LEU A 196 6.85 13.87 10.77
C LEU A 196 7.67 15.11 11.15
N ARG A 197 7.02 16.25 11.39
CA ARG A 197 7.72 17.47 11.85
C ARG A 197 8.21 17.33 13.28
N LEU A 198 7.38 16.80 14.17
CA LEU A 198 7.76 16.56 15.56
C LEU A 198 8.94 15.60 15.65
N ASP A 199 8.91 14.50 14.90
CA ASP A 199 10.01 13.52 14.84
C ASP A 199 11.32 14.18 14.39
N LYS A 200 11.27 15.07 13.39
CA LYS A 200 12.44 15.82 12.92
C LYS A 200 13.00 16.76 13.98
N THR A 201 12.14 17.52 14.67
CA THR A 201 12.57 18.45 15.72
C THR A 201 13.23 17.71 16.89
N ILE A 202 12.62 16.62 17.35
CA ILE A 202 13.18 15.80 18.44
C ILE A 202 14.54 15.22 18.02
N SER A 203 14.61 14.65 16.82
CA SER A 203 15.86 14.07 16.31
C SER A 203 16.97 15.12 16.16
N SER A 204 16.65 16.35 15.74
CA SER A 204 17.63 17.44 15.67
C SER A 204 18.09 17.90 17.06
N ASP A 205 17.18 17.98 18.03
CA ASP A 205 17.52 18.39 19.40
C ASP A 205 18.40 17.35 20.09
N GLU A 206 18.12 16.06 19.87
CA GLU A 206 18.94 14.94 20.34
C GLU A 206 20.34 14.95 19.70
N LEU A 207 20.43 15.28 18.41
CA LEU A 207 21.73 15.43 17.71
C LEU A 207 22.56 16.59 18.28
N LEU A 208 21.91 17.72 18.59
CA LEU A 208 22.54 18.89 19.19
C LEU A 208 23.05 18.58 20.61
N LEU A 209 22.27 17.84 21.40
CA LEU A 209 22.66 17.37 22.73
C LEU A 209 23.86 16.41 22.65
N GLN A 210 23.87 15.46 21.72
CA GLN A 210 25.01 14.56 21.52
C GLN A 210 26.27 15.32 21.08
N GLN A 211 26.14 16.27 20.16
CA GLN A 211 27.27 17.10 19.72
C GLN A 211 27.83 17.96 20.86
N HIS A 212 26.96 18.52 21.70
CA HIS A 212 27.38 19.27 22.88
C HIS A 212 28.12 18.38 23.88
N LEU A 213 27.61 17.18 24.19
CA LEU A 213 28.27 16.22 25.07
C LEU A 213 29.66 15.80 24.56
N LEU A 214 29.82 15.59 23.25
CA LEU A 214 31.11 15.28 22.63
C LEU A 214 32.12 16.44 22.75
N LEU A 215 31.67 17.69 22.56
CA LEU A 215 32.52 18.87 22.73
C LEU A 215 32.96 19.05 24.19
N THR A 216 32.07 18.83 25.15
CA THR A 216 32.36 18.97 26.59
C THR A 216 33.36 17.90 27.07
N ASN A 217 33.23 16.66 26.57
CA ASN A 217 34.16 15.57 26.92
C ASN A 217 35.57 15.76 26.33
N ASN A 218 35.69 16.30 25.11
CA ASN A 218 37.00 16.61 24.52
C ASN A 218 37.72 17.76 25.26
N ASN A 219 37.00 18.77 25.72
CA ASN A 219 37.58 19.85 26.52
C ASN A 219 38.08 19.36 27.90
N ASN A 220 37.38 18.43 28.54
CA ASN A 220 37.81 17.86 29.81
C ASN A 220 39.07 16.97 29.67
N ASN A 221 39.20 16.22 28.57
CA ASN A 221 40.41 15.43 28.29
C ASN A 221 41.64 16.31 27.98
N ASN A 222 41.46 17.43 27.28
CA ASN A 222 42.56 18.37 27.03
C ASN A 222 43.03 19.10 28.30
N ASN A 223 42.12 19.39 29.24
CA ASN A 223 42.49 20.02 30.51
C ASN A 223 43.22 19.08 31.47
N ASN A 224 42.96 17.77 31.43
CA ASN A 224 43.66 16.78 32.26
C ASN A 224 45.08 16.44 31.77
N ASN A 225 45.39 16.68 30.49
CA ASN A 225 46.74 16.47 29.96
C ASN A 225 47.70 17.64 30.25
N ASN A 226 47.20 18.83 30.57
CA ASN A 226 48.02 20.00 30.90
C ASN A 226 48.41 20.13 32.38
N THR A 227 47.87 19.29 33.28
CA THR A 227 48.15 19.35 34.72
C THR A 227 49.17 18.32 35.22
N ARG A 228 49.73 17.48 34.33
CA ARG A 228 50.74 16.44 34.68
C ARG A 228 52.18 16.78 34.29
N SER A 229 52.47 18.01 33.88
CA SER A 229 53.83 18.46 33.55
C SER A 229 54.27 19.61 34.47
N LYS A 230 54.46 19.31 35.75
CA LYS A 230 55.35 20.06 36.65
C LYS A 230 55.98 19.10 37.64
#